data_AF-A0A7V3KC52-F1
#
_entry.id   AF-A0A7V3KC52-F1
#
_cell.length_a   1.000
_cell.length_b   1.000
_cell.length_c   1.000
_cell.angle_alpha   90.00
_cell.angle_beta   90.00
_cell.angle_gamma   90.00
#
_symmetry.space_group_name_H-M   'P 1'
#
loop_
_entity.id
_entity.type
_entity.pdbx_description
1 polymer ?
#
loop_
_entity_poly.entity_id
_entity_poly.type
_entity_poly.pdbx_seq_one_letter_code
_entity_poly.pdbx_strand_id
1 'polypeptide(L)'
;MSRQWERTKEIRLPSGKPVLGRYVGMIIEALAETIIPPEGDIDIPYNETGAFEALASYLLELDPGARFGIKALIIIFDILPFLFIFRFSRFVNLSPVDRVRYLMDWENSRFYYRRMVVVLLKTLIGMGYYNDSKVLDKIGFKLKCKEKRAQTEMSGSRRSEK
;
A
#
# COMPACT_ATOMS: atom_id res chain seq x y z
N MET A 1 13.08 -6.29 14.35
CA MET A 1 11.91 -5.86 13.56
C MET A 1 12.06 -6.40 12.14
N SER A 2 11.29 -7.43 11.80
CA SER A 2 11.27 -8.01 10.44
C SER A 2 10.56 -7.05 9.49
N ARG A 3 11.14 -6.76 8.32
CA ARG A 3 10.55 -5.82 7.36
C ARG A 3 9.43 -6.50 6.57
N GLN A 4 8.32 -5.81 6.37
CA GLN A 4 7.08 -6.38 5.80
C GLN A 4 7.25 -6.87 4.37
N TRP A 5 8.00 -6.13 3.56
CA TRP A 5 8.27 -6.53 2.17
C TRP A 5 9.05 -7.85 2.10
N GLU A 6 9.69 -8.33 3.19
CA GLU A 6 10.29 -9.66 3.21
C GLU A 6 9.27 -10.79 3.16
N ARG A 7 8.05 -10.57 3.69
CA ARG A 7 6.95 -11.54 3.58
C ARG A 7 6.44 -11.68 2.14
N THR A 8 6.56 -10.61 1.36
CA THR A 8 6.21 -10.65 -0.07
C THR A 8 7.19 -11.46 -0.92
N LYS A 9 8.29 -11.99 -0.36
CA LYS A 9 9.22 -12.90 -1.08
C LYS A 9 8.54 -14.19 -1.53
N GLU A 10 7.42 -14.55 -0.92
CA GLU A 10 6.58 -15.70 -1.28
C GLU A 10 5.71 -15.41 -2.52
N ILE A 11 5.37 -14.15 -2.76
CA ILE A 11 4.60 -13.71 -3.92
C ILE A 11 5.57 -13.45 -5.08
N ARG A 12 5.62 -14.39 -6.03
CA ARG A 12 6.62 -14.44 -7.10
C ARG A 12 6.03 -14.32 -8.50
N LEU A 13 6.81 -13.75 -9.41
CA LEU A 13 6.57 -13.77 -10.84
C LEU A 13 6.71 -15.20 -11.42
N PRO A 14 6.20 -15.48 -12.63
CA PRO A 14 6.49 -16.74 -13.34
C PRO A 14 7.99 -17.01 -13.52
N SER A 15 8.81 -15.95 -13.51
CA SER A 15 10.28 -16.03 -13.53
C SER A 15 10.94 -16.34 -12.18
N GLY A 16 10.17 -16.56 -11.12
CA GLY A 16 10.65 -16.87 -9.76
C GLY A 16 11.16 -15.66 -8.95
N LYS A 17 11.18 -14.46 -9.53
CA LYS A 17 11.59 -13.22 -8.84
C LYS A 17 10.47 -12.69 -7.94
N PRO A 18 10.77 -12.08 -6.77
CA PRO A 18 9.76 -11.46 -5.93
C PRO A 18 9.08 -10.31 -6.68
N VAL A 19 7.77 -10.18 -6.49
CA VAL A 19 6.96 -9.18 -7.21
C VAL A 19 7.32 -7.78 -6.78
N LEU A 20 7.53 -7.57 -5.48
CA LEU A 20 8.17 -6.37 -4.97
C LEU A 20 9.65 -6.68 -4.75
N GLY A 21 10.50 -6.07 -5.57
CA GLY A 21 11.94 -6.10 -5.31
C GLY A 21 12.25 -5.39 -3.99
N ARG A 22 13.33 -5.81 -3.31
CA ARG A 22 13.77 -5.23 -2.02
C ARG A 22 13.71 -3.71 -1.97
N TYR A 23 14.25 -3.07 -3.00
CA TYR A 23 14.34 -1.61 -3.04
C TYR A 23 12.98 -0.92 -3.16
N VAL A 24 12.12 -1.43 -4.04
CA VAL A 24 10.74 -0.92 -4.20
C VAL A 24 9.95 -1.11 -2.90
N GLY A 25 10.14 -2.24 -2.22
CA GLY A 25 9.55 -2.50 -0.90
C GLY A 25 9.94 -1.46 0.15
N MET A 26 11.21 -1.05 0.20
CA MET A 26 11.68 0.00 1.12
C MET A 26 11.04 1.38 0.82
N ILE A 27 10.85 1.72 -0.45
CA ILE A 27 10.22 2.98 -0.84
C ILE A 27 8.73 2.97 -0.45
N ILE A 28 8.03 1.86 -0.71
CA ILE A 28 6.63 1.69 -0.32
C ILE A 28 6.47 1.79 1.20
N GLU A 29 7.37 1.17 1.97
CA GLU A 29 7.38 1.26 3.44
C GLU A 29 7.49 2.72 3.91
N ALA A 30 8.49 3.45 3.39
CA ALA A 30 8.68 4.85 3.70
C ALA A 30 7.49 5.74 3.27
N LEU A 31 6.88 5.46 2.12
CA LEU A 31 5.69 6.17 1.64
C LEU A 31 4.49 5.90 2.53
N ALA A 32 4.28 4.64 2.91
CA ALA A 32 3.15 4.24 3.74
C ALA A 32 3.23 4.85 5.14
N GLU A 33 4.40 4.83 5.77
CA GLU A 33 4.65 5.54 7.04
C GLU A 33 4.41 7.04 6.93
N THR A 34 4.67 7.63 5.76
CA THR A 34 4.47 9.08 5.53
C THR A 34 2.99 9.41 5.29
N ILE A 35 2.25 8.56 4.59
CA ILE A 35 0.83 8.80 4.21
C ILE A 35 -0.10 8.39 5.36
N ILE A 36 0.23 7.34 6.09
CA ILE A 36 -0.55 6.74 7.17
C ILE A 36 0.36 6.66 8.40
N PRO A 37 0.59 7.80 9.08
CA PRO A 37 1.42 7.82 10.27
C PRO A 37 0.74 7.05 11.41
N PRO A 38 1.50 6.31 12.25
CA PRO A 38 0.95 5.53 13.35
C PRO A 38 0.29 6.39 14.44
N GLU A 39 0.60 7.68 14.51
CA GLU A 39 0.01 8.64 15.45
C GLU A 39 -1.37 9.19 15.01
N GLY A 40 -1.99 8.60 13.97
CA GLY A 40 -3.31 9.00 13.48
C GLY A 40 -4.51 8.40 14.24
N ASP A 41 -5.72 8.75 13.82
CA ASP A 41 -6.99 8.25 14.41
C ASP A 41 -7.14 6.72 14.29
N ILE A 42 -6.47 6.14 13.30
CA ILE A 42 -6.36 4.69 13.11
C ILE A 42 -4.99 4.29 13.62
N ASP A 43 -4.94 3.80 14.86
CA ASP A 43 -3.75 3.36 15.60
C ASP A 43 -3.14 2.03 15.12
N ILE A 44 -3.43 1.63 13.88
CA ILE A 44 -2.93 0.40 13.28
C ILE A 44 -1.82 0.82 12.31
N PRO A 45 -0.54 0.54 12.60
CA PRO A 45 0.52 0.91 11.68
C PRO A 45 0.42 0.08 10.40
N TYR A 46 0.83 0.66 9.27
CA TYR A 46 0.79 -0.02 7.97
C TYR A 46 1.51 -1.39 7.99
N ASN A 47 2.56 -1.51 8.80
CA ASN A 47 3.34 -2.73 8.99
C ASN A 47 2.68 -3.79 9.89
N GLU A 48 1.45 -3.60 10.36
CA GLU A 48 0.68 -4.63 11.06
C GLU A 48 -0.51 -5.14 10.24
N THR A 49 -0.58 -4.68 8.98
CA THR A 49 -1.61 -5.03 8.00
C THR A 49 -1.07 -5.96 6.91
N GLY A 50 -1.98 -6.61 6.18
CA GLY A 50 -1.68 -7.35 4.94
C GLY A 50 -1.51 -6.48 3.69
N ALA A 51 -1.27 -5.18 3.85
CA ALA A 51 -1.30 -4.22 2.74
C ALA A 51 -0.19 -4.44 1.71
N PHE A 52 0.99 -4.89 2.15
CA PHE A 52 2.10 -5.23 1.25
C PHE A 52 1.76 -6.43 0.36
N GLU A 53 1.14 -7.45 0.94
CA GLU A 53 0.71 -8.67 0.25
C GLU A 53 -0.43 -8.36 -0.73
N ALA A 54 -1.37 -7.48 -0.35
CA ALA A 54 -2.43 -6.99 -1.23
C ALA A 54 -1.86 -6.21 -2.42
N LEU A 55 -0.90 -5.31 -2.19
CA LEU A 55 -0.24 -4.57 -3.25
C LEU A 55 0.58 -5.47 -4.17
N ALA A 56 1.31 -6.45 -3.62
CA ALA A 56 2.05 -7.42 -4.42
C ALA A 56 1.11 -8.27 -5.29
N SER A 57 -0.02 -8.71 -4.74
CA SER A 57 -1.06 -9.43 -5.50
C SER A 57 -1.66 -8.57 -6.61
N TYR A 58 -1.99 -7.31 -6.34
CA TYR A 58 -2.47 -6.38 -7.36
C TYR A 58 -1.45 -6.20 -8.50
N LEU A 59 -0.17 -6.02 -8.16
CA LEU A 59 0.89 -5.89 -9.17
C LEU A 59 1.09 -7.17 -9.98
N LEU A 60 0.72 -8.35 -9.45
CA LEU A 60 0.75 -9.61 -10.20
C LEU A 60 -0.32 -9.70 -11.28
N GLU A 61 -1.48 -9.08 -11.05
CA GLU A 61 -2.62 -9.11 -11.98
C GLU A 61 -2.44 -8.15 -13.16
N LEU A 62 -1.61 -7.11 -13.00
CA LEU A 62 -1.29 -6.18 -14.07
C LEU A 62 -0.49 -6.83 -15.19
N ASP A 63 -0.64 -6.34 -16.43
CA ASP A 63 0.25 -6.73 -17.51
C ASP A 63 1.73 -6.37 -17.19
N PRO A 64 2.70 -7.07 -17.78
CA PRO A 64 4.11 -6.85 -17.48
C PRO A 64 4.57 -5.39 -17.72
N GLY A 65 3.99 -4.70 -18.69
CA GLY A 65 4.31 -3.31 -19.02
C GLY A 65 3.84 -2.33 -17.95
N ALA A 66 2.58 -2.42 -17.54
CA ALA A 66 2.03 -1.60 -16.47
C ALA A 66 2.78 -1.83 -15.14
N ARG A 67 3.07 -3.08 -14.81
CA ARG A 67 3.85 -3.45 -13.61
C ARG A 67 5.25 -2.85 -13.64
N PHE A 68 5.92 -2.88 -14.78
CA PHE A 68 7.22 -2.24 -14.96
C PHE A 68 7.11 -0.72 -14.81
N GLY A 69 6.10 -0.09 -15.44
CA GLY A 69 5.84 1.34 -15.37
C GLY A 69 5.63 1.82 -13.93
N ILE A 70 4.81 1.12 -13.13
CA ILE A 70 4.59 1.46 -11.72
C ILE A 70 5.90 1.36 -10.92
N LYS A 71 6.67 0.29 -11.09
CA LYS A 71 7.96 0.13 -10.39
C LYS A 71 8.95 1.23 -10.77
N ALA A 72 9.05 1.56 -12.06
CA ALA A 72 9.92 2.62 -12.56
C ALA A 72 9.50 3.97 -11.97
N LEU A 73 8.20 4.27 -11.95
CA LEU A 73 7.66 5.48 -11.36
C LEU A 73 7.98 5.61 -9.86
N ILE A 74 7.85 4.53 -9.09
CA ILE A 74 8.22 4.52 -7.67
C ILE A 74 9.71 4.81 -7.47
N ILE A 75 10.59 4.21 -8.30
CA ILE A 75 12.03 4.44 -8.24
C ILE A 75 12.38 5.89 -8.64
N ILE A 76 11.75 6.41 -9.69
CA ILE A 76 11.93 7.80 -10.13
C ILE A 76 11.51 8.76 -9.01
N PHE A 77 10.35 8.53 -8.39
CA PHE A 77 9.87 9.35 -7.28
C PHE A 77 10.89 9.44 -6.13
N ASP A 78 11.55 8.32 -5.82
CA ASP A 78 12.55 8.25 -4.76
C ASP A 78 13.84 9.02 -5.06
N ILE A 79 14.22 9.16 -6.34
CA ILE A 79 15.43 9.87 -6.76
C ILE A 79 15.20 11.38 -6.82
N LEU A 80 13.97 11.83 -7.02
CA LEU A 80 13.65 13.23 -7.32
C LEU A 80 13.67 14.26 -6.15
N PRO A 81 13.84 13.94 -4.85
CA PRO A 81 13.89 14.97 -3.80
C PRO A 81 14.90 16.10 -4.03
N PHE A 82 16.05 15.82 -4.67
CA PHE A 82 17.04 16.86 -4.93
C PHE A 82 16.53 17.97 -5.86
N LEU A 83 15.64 17.64 -6.81
CA LEU A 83 15.11 18.62 -7.76
C LEU A 83 14.02 19.50 -7.15
N PHE A 84 13.26 18.98 -6.19
CA PHE A 84 12.04 19.65 -5.71
C PHE A 84 12.18 20.27 -4.33
N ILE A 85 12.98 19.67 -3.44
CA ILE A 85 13.21 20.20 -2.09
C ILE A 85 14.69 20.47 -1.78
N PHE A 86 15.56 20.44 -2.80
CA PHE A 86 17.01 20.68 -2.69
C PHE A 86 17.71 19.78 -1.65
N ARG A 87 17.21 18.55 -1.47
CA ARG A 87 17.83 17.54 -0.61
C ARG A 87 18.59 16.54 -1.47
N PHE A 88 19.91 16.48 -1.31
CA PHE A 88 20.79 15.49 -1.95
C PHE A 88 20.69 14.10 -1.28
N SER A 89 19.47 13.62 -1.11
CA SER A 89 19.18 12.32 -0.54
C SER A 89 17.98 11.72 -1.26
N ARG A 90 17.89 10.40 -1.22
CA ARG A 90 16.75 9.65 -1.74
C ARG A 90 15.57 9.77 -0.79
N PHE A 91 14.35 9.65 -1.28
CA PHE A 91 13.15 9.75 -0.47
C PHE A 91 13.18 8.80 0.74
N VAL A 92 13.58 7.55 0.50
CA VAL A 92 13.72 6.54 1.55
C VAL A 92 14.70 6.94 2.67
N ASN A 93 15.66 7.82 2.38
CA ASN A 93 16.67 8.30 3.31
C ASN A 93 16.38 9.70 3.87
N LEU A 94 15.26 10.32 3.49
CA LEU A 94 14.84 11.60 4.05
C LEU A 94 14.36 11.43 5.50
N SER A 95 14.49 12.50 6.29
CA SER A 95 13.84 12.60 7.59
C SER A 95 12.30 12.53 7.44
N PRO A 96 11.54 12.09 8.45
CA PRO A 96 10.08 12.05 8.38
C PRO A 96 9.47 13.40 7.97
N VAL A 97 9.99 14.50 8.51
CA VAL A 97 9.56 15.87 8.17
C VAL A 97 9.83 16.21 6.70
N ASP A 98 11.01 15.87 6.19
CA ASP A 98 11.35 16.12 4.78
C ASP A 98 10.54 15.21 3.82
N ARG A 99 10.20 13.98 4.22
CA ARG A 99 9.31 13.09 3.44
C ARG A 99 7.93 13.70 3.28
N VAL A 100 7.34 14.20 4.38
CA VAL A 100 6.05 14.90 4.36
C VAL A 100 6.13 16.15 3.48
N ARG A 101 7.16 16.98 3.68
CA ARG A 101 7.39 18.19 2.87
C ARG A 101 7.48 17.87 1.38
N TYR A 102 8.23 16.84 1.02
CA TYR A 102 8.38 16.41 -0.36
C TYR A 102 7.05 15.96 -0.97
N LEU A 103 6.29 15.16 -0.23
CA LEU A 103 4.98 14.69 -0.67
C LEU A 103 4.00 15.86 -0.86
N MET A 104 3.95 16.78 0.11
CA MET A 104 3.14 18.00 0.04
C MET A 104 3.51 18.91 -1.13
N ASP A 105 4.79 19.03 -1.47
CA ASP A 105 5.25 19.80 -2.63
C ASP A 105 4.73 19.21 -3.95
N TRP A 106 4.69 17.88 -4.06
CA TRP A 106 4.10 17.20 -5.21
C TRP A 106 2.58 17.33 -5.28
N GLU A 107 1.89 17.26 -4.14
CA GLU A 107 0.43 17.39 -4.05
C GLU A 107 -0.05 18.80 -4.43
N ASN A 108 0.67 19.83 -3.97
CA ASN A 108 0.31 21.23 -4.20
C ASN A 108 0.94 21.81 -5.47
N SER A 109 1.66 20.99 -6.23
CA SER A 109 2.31 21.40 -7.48
C SER A 109 1.30 21.88 -8.53
N ARG A 110 1.67 22.91 -9.29
CA ARG A 110 0.94 23.36 -10.48
C ARG A 110 0.97 22.34 -11.64
N PHE A 111 1.92 21.42 -11.63
CA PHE A 111 2.06 20.39 -12.66
C PHE A 111 1.13 19.21 -12.39
N TYR A 112 0.16 19.01 -13.29
CA TYR A 112 -0.86 17.95 -13.20
C TYR A 112 -0.27 16.56 -12.97
N TYR A 113 0.77 16.18 -13.73
CA TYR A 113 1.38 14.86 -13.61
C TYR A 113 1.97 14.58 -12.23
N ARG A 114 2.54 15.60 -11.55
CA ARG A 114 3.06 15.43 -10.19
C ARG A 114 1.94 15.10 -9.21
N ARG A 115 0.81 15.80 -9.31
CA ARG A 115 -0.37 15.52 -8.49
C ARG A 115 -0.90 14.11 -8.76
N MET A 116 -0.97 13.71 -10.03
CA MET A 116 -1.42 12.37 -10.41
C MET A 116 -0.52 11.26 -9.90
N VAL A 117 0.80 11.46 -9.85
CA VAL A 117 1.72 10.51 -9.22
C VAL A 117 1.36 10.34 -7.75
N VAL A 118 1.10 11.42 -7.00
CA VAL A 118 0.73 11.30 -5.59
C VAL A 118 -0.63 10.63 -5.41
N VAL A 119 -1.62 10.96 -6.24
CA VAL A 119 -2.92 10.28 -6.23
C VAL A 119 -2.75 8.79 -6.44
N LEU A 120 -1.96 8.37 -7.44
CA LEU A 120 -1.65 6.96 -7.68
C LEU A 120 -1.00 6.30 -6.47
N LEU A 121 0.05 6.91 -5.89
CA LEU A 121 0.76 6.35 -4.74
C LEU A 121 -0.16 6.19 -3.51
N LYS A 122 -0.93 7.24 -3.18
CA LYS A 122 -1.94 7.19 -2.10
C LYS A 122 -3.01 6.14 -2.38
N THR A 123 -3.41 5.97 -3.63
CA THR A 123 -4.42 4.97 -4.02
C THR A 123 -3.89 3.56 -3.81
N LEU A 124 -2.67 3.26 -4.27
CA LEU A 124 -2.07 1.93 -4.12
C LEU A 124 -1.85 1.58 -2.64
N ILE A 125 -1.36 2.54 -1.84
CA ILE A 125 -1.10 2.36 -0.41
C ILE A 125 -2.43 2.23 0.36
N GLY A 126 -3.36 3.14 0.11
CA GLY A 126 -4.68 3.16 0.75
C GLY A 126 -5.49 1.91 0.41
N MET A 127 -5.48 1.46 -0.84
CA MET A 127 -6.18 0.24 -1.25
C MET A 127 -5.65 -0.98 -0.48
N GLY A 128 -4.33 -1.11 -0.33
CA GLY A 128 -3.76 -2.19 0.47
C GLY A 128 -4.14 -2.09 1.95
N TYR A 129 -4.04 -0.89 2.53
CA TYR A 129 -4.28 -0.66 3.96
C TYR A 129 -5.75 -0.84 4.35
N TYR A 130 -6.67 -0.22 3.62
CA TYR A 130 -8.11 -0.29 3.89
C TYR A 130 -8.75 -1.61 3.46
N ASN A 131 -8.00 -2.52 2.85
CA ASN A 131 -8.46 -3.89 2.60
C ASN A 131 -8.21 -4.83 3.80
N ASP A 132 -7.47 -4.38 4.82
CA ASP A 132 -7.22 -5.17 6.03
C ASP A 132 -8.44 -5.16 6.96
N SER A 133 -8.84 -6.34 7.44
CA SER A 133 -10.02 -6.47 8.31
C SER A 133 -9.87 -5.72 9.63
N LYS A 134 -8.66 -5.64 10.20
CA LYS A 134 -8.44 -4.91 11.45
C LYS A 134 -8.70 -3.42 11.27
N VAL A 135 -8.24 -2.87 10.13
CA VAL A 135 -8.46 -1.47 9.76
C VAL A 135 -9.94 -1.22 9.51
N LEU A 136 -10.61 -2.09 8.76
CA LEU A 136 -12.05 -2.01 8.50
C LEU A 136 -12.87 -2.03 9.80
N ASP A 137 -12.55 -2.93 10.73
CA ASP A 137 -13.23 -3.02 12.02
C ASP A 137 -13.00 -1.75 12.87
N LYS A 138 -11.77 -1.20 12.87
CA LYS A 138 -11.43 0.02 13.59
C LYS A 138 -12.20 1.24 13.10
N ILE A 139 -12.41 1.36 11.79
CA ILE A 139 -13.20 2.45 11.19
C ILE A 139 -14.72 2.19 11.22
N GLY A 140 -15.17 1.10 11.85
CA GLY A 140 -16.59 0.74 11.99
C GLY A 140 -17.22 0.17 10.71
N PHE A 141 -16.42 -0.24 9.72
CA PHE A 141 -16.92 -0.80 8.47
C PHE A 141 -17.30 -2.28 8.63
N LYS A 142 -18.58 -2.55 8.86
CA LYS A 142 -19.11 -3.92 8.96
C LYS A 142 -19.46 -4.48 7.58
N LEU A 143 -18.70 -5.48 7.12
CA LEU A 143 -19.02 -6.25 5.92
C LEU A 143 -20.31 -7.07 6.15
N LYS A 144 -21.47 -6.51 5.79
CA LYS A 144 -22.80 -7.17 5.85
C LYS A 144 -22.85 -8.55 5.18
N CYS A 145 -21.89 -8.90 4.32
CA CYS A 145 -21.86 -10.18 3.61
C CYS A 145 -21.48 -11.40 4.47
N LYS A 146 -20.76 -11.24 5.59
CA LYS A 146 -20.45 -12.40 6.46
C LYS A 146 -21.65 -12.82 7.32
N GLU A 147 -22.48 -11.87 7.75
CA GLU A 147 -23.71 -12.16 8.50
C GLU A 147 -24.72 -12.98 7.67
N LYS A 148 -24.87 -12.66 6.38
CA LYS A 148 -25.86 -13.34 5.54
C LYS A 148 -25.48 -14.79 5.20
N ARG A 149 -24.17 -15.10 5.04
CA ARG A 149 -23.71 -16.48 4.82
C ARG A 149 -23.83 -17.34 6.08
N ALA A 150 -23.45 -16.83 7.24
CA ALA A 150 -23.61 -17.55 8.51
C ALA A 150 -25.10 -17.85 8.84
N GLN A 151 -26.01 -16.91 8.55
CA GLN A 151 -27.45 -17.12 8.71
C GLN A 151 -28.05 -18.10 7.69
N THR A 152 -27.49 -18.17 6.47
CA THR A 152 -27.94 -19.12 5.44
C THR A 152 -27.44 -20.54 5.75
N GLU A 153 -26.22 -20.69 6.28
CA GLU A 153 -25.66 -21.99 6.70
C GLU A 153 -26.38 -22.54 7.94
N MET A 154 -26.72 -21.70 8.92
CA MET A 154 -27.51 -22.10 10.10
C MET A 154 -28.98 -22.42 9.79
N SER A 155 -29.59 -21.78 8.78
CA SER A 155 -30.98 -22.09 8.37
C SER A 155 -31.08 -23.28 7.40
N GLY A 156 -30.01 -23.59 6.67
CA GLY A 156 -29.91 -24.80 5.84
C GLY A 156 -29.74 -26.09 6.66
N SER A 157 -29.02 -26.04 7.79
CA SER A 157 -28.82 -27.21 8.66
C SER A 157 -30.10 -27.66 9.37
N ARG A 158 -31.05 -26.77 9.66
CA ARG A 158 -32.34 -27.13 10.31
C ARG A 158 -33.39 -27.73 9.37
N ARG A 159 -33.14 -27.79 8.06
CA ARG A 159 -34.13 -28.28 7.06
C ARG A 159 -33.91 -29.73 6.63
N SER A 160 -32.84 -30.38 7.09
CA SER A 160 -32.48 -31.76 6.73
C SER A 160 -32.94 -32.83 7.75
N GLU A 161 -33.72 -32.45 8.76
CA GLU A 161 -34.18 -33.34 9.85
C GLU A 161 -35.70 -33.59 9.85
N LYS A 162 -36.38 -33.42 8.71
CA LYS A 162 -37.80 -33.80 8.55
C LYS A 162 -38.02 -34.61 7.29
#